data_AF-E0M2Q5-F1
#
_entry.id   AF-E0M2Q5-F1
#
_cell.length_a   1.000
_cell.length_b   1.000
_cell.length_c   1.000
_cell.angle_alpha   90.00
_cell.angle_beta   90.00
_cell.angle_gamma   90.00
#
_symmetry.space_group_name_H-M   'P 1'
#
loop_
_entity.id
_entity.type
_entity.pdbx_description
1 polymer ?
#
loop_
_entity_poly.entity_id
_entity_poly.type
_entity_poly.pdbx_seq_one_letter_code
_entity_poly.pdbx_strand_id
1 'polypeptide(L)' 'MSEIITELAWFPPVFPAQGRLPTQAALAGTNCAQQVNHEIAFIPLL' A
#
# COMPACT_ATOMS: atom_id res chain seq x y z
N MET A 1 24.62 27.57 3.34
CA MET A 1 23.30 27.04 3.76
C MET A 1 22.66 26.53 2.48
N SER A 2 22.35 25.23 2.36
CA SER A 2 21.69 24.72 1.16
C SER A 2 20.25 25.21 1.13
N GLU A 3 19.78 25.68 -0.03
CA GLU A 3 18.40 26.08 -0.24
C GLU A 3 17.46 24.88 -0.03
N ILE A 4 16.43 25.08 0.79
CA ILE A 4 15.36 24.09 0.97
C ILE A 4 14.38 24.31 -0.19
N ILE A 5 14.32 23.36 -1.13
CA ILE A 5 13.35 23.39 -2.23
C ILE A 5 11.99 22.95 -1.66
N THR A 6 11.12 23.91 -1.35
CA THR A 6 9.77 23.68 -0.82
C THR A 6 8.78 23.17 -1.87
N GLU A 7 9.06 23.38 -3.15
CA GLU A 7 8.22 23.01 -4.30
C GLU A 7 8.12 21.48 -4.53
N LEU A 8 8.92 20.68 -3.81
CA LEU A 8 8.97 19.22 -3.89
C LEU A 8 8.40 18.54 -2.63
N ALA A 9 7.66 19.28 -1.80
CA ALA A 9 7.01 18.70 -0.63
C ALA A 9 5.82 17.83 -1.05
N TRP A 10 5.96 16.50 -0.91
CA TRP A 10 4.81 15.61 -0.96
C TRP A 10 3.94 15.83 0.28
N PHE A 11 2.70 16.25 0.08
CA PHE A 11 1.70 16.32 1.14
C PHE A 11 0.87 15.04 1.13
N PRO A 12 0.72 14.35 2.28
CA PRO A 12 -0.12 13.18 2.35
C PRO A 12 -1.58 13.52 2.09
N PRO A 13 -2.37 12.59 1.53
CA PRO A 13 -3.81 12.75 1.47
C PRO A 13 -4.40 12.86 2.88
N VAL A 14 -5.49 13.61 2.99
CA VAL A 14 -6.27 13.75 4.23
C VAL A 14 -6.66 12.38 4.78
N PHE A 15 -6.61 12.22 6.10
CA PHE A 15 -6.96 10.96 6.74
C PHE A 15 -8.46 10.65 6.60
N PRO A 16 -8.86 9.43 6.20
CA PRO A 16 -10.28 9.09 6.06
C PRO A 16 -11.02 9.10 7.41
N ALA A 17 -12.25 9.62 7.43
CA ALA A 17 -13.06 9.70 8.64
C ALA A 17 -13.37 8.32 9.24
N GLN A 18 -13.49 7.29 8.40
CA GLN A 18 -13.78 5.91 8.77
C GLN A 18 -12.53 5.11 9.15
N GLY A 19 -11.34 5.73 9.13
CA GLY A 19 -10.08 5.02 9.27
C GLY A 19 -9.69 4.24 8.01
N ARG A 20 -8.61 3.44 8.10
CA ARG A 20 -8.04 2.70 6.95
C ARG A 20 -8.23 1.19 7.04
N LEU A 21 -8.87 0.71 8.10
CA LEU A 21 -9.11 -0.72 8.26
C LEU A 21 -10.24 -1.15 7.30
N PRO A 22 -10.08 -2.28 6.59
CA PRO A 22 -11.13 -2.77 5.71
C PRO A 22 -12.35 -3.15 6.53
N THR A 23 -13.53 -2.68 6.11
CA THR A 23 -14.81 -3.06 6.72
C THR A 23 -15.41 -4.30 6.06
N GLN A 24 -14.98 -4.64 4.84
CA GLN A 24 -15.40 -5.86 4.13
C GLN A 24 -14.32 -6.94 4.15
N ALA A 25 -14.69 -8.14 4.58
CA ALA A 25 -13.82 -9.32 4.56
C ALA A 25 -13.28 -9.67 3.16
N ALA A 26 -14.04 -9.33 2.11
CA ALA A 26 -13.61 -9.53 0.72
C ALA A 26 -12.30 -8.79 0.38
N LEU A 27 -12.06 -7.61 0.95
CA LEU A 27 -10.83 -6.84 0.72
C LEU A 27 -9.61 -7.51 1.38
N ALA A 28 -9.80 -8.17 2.53
CA ALA A 28 -8.75 -8.96 3.15
C ALA A 28 -8.40 -10.18 2.26
N GLY A 29 -9.40 -10.87 1.71
CA GLY A 29 -9.19 -12.00 0.79
C GLY A 29 -8.42 -11.64 -0.48
N THR A 30 -8.73 -10.50 -1.10
CA THR A 30 -7.99 -10.02 -2.27
C THR A 30 -6.53 -9.70 -1.94
N ASN A 31 -6.26 -9.06 -0.79
CA ASN A 31 -4.90 -8.76 -0.36
C ASN A 31 -4.09 -10.03 -0.10
N CYS A 32 -4.69 -11.05 0.53
CA CYS A 32 -4.04 -12.34 0.75
C CYS A 32 -3.67 -13.04 -0.58
N ALA A 33 -4.58 -13.06 -1.55
CA ALA A 33 -4.30 -13.65 -2.87
C ALA A 33 -3.15 -12.93 -3.60
N GLN A 34 -3.08 -11.60 -3.48
CA GLN A 34 -1.97 -10.82 -4.04
C GLN A 34 -0.63 -11.11 -3.35
N GLN A 35 -0.62 -11.30 -2.03
CA GLN A 35 0.58 -11.71 -1.29
C GLN A 35 1.09 -13.08 -1.77
N VAL A 36 0.19 -14.06 -1.89
CA VAL A 36 0.54 -15.41 -2.37
C VAL A 36 1.08 -15.38 -3.79
N ASN A 37 0.52 -14.56 -4.68
CA ASN A 37 1.05 -14.42 -6.05
C ASN A 37 2.50 -13.89 -6.08
N HIS A 38 2.86 -12.97 -5.17
CA HIS A 38 4.25 -12.51 -5.05
C HIS A 38 5.19 -13.59 -4.51
N GLU A 39 4.70 -14.46 -3.63
CA GLU A 39 5.48 -15.59 -3.12
C GLU A 39 5.71 -16.67 -4.20
N ILE A 40 4.67 -16.99 -4.98
CA ILE A 40 4.75 -17.95 -6.09
C ILE A 40 5.68 -17.41 -7.20
N ALA A 41 5.62 -16.11 -7.51
CA ALA A 41 6.50 -15.50 -8.50
C ALA A 41 7.98 -15.55 -8.11
N PHE A 42 8.30 -15.65 -6.81
CA PHE A 42 9.67 -15.75 -6.31
C PHE A 42 10.22 -17.18 -6.31
N ILE A 43 9.37 -18.20 -6.42
CA ILE A 43 9.77 -19.61 -6.48
C ILE A 43 9.48 -20.14 -7.89
N PRO A 44 10.43 -20.00 -8.86
CA PRO A 44 10.30 -20.69 -10.12
C PRO A 44 10.59 -22.18 -9.88
N LEU A 45 9.62 -23.04 -10.21
CA LEU A 45 9.63 -24.51 -10.18
C LEU A 45 9.06 -25.17 -8.92
N LEU A 46 7.74 -25.32 -8.91
CA LEU A 46 7.12 -26.64 -8.86
C LEU A 46 6.35 -26.88 -10.18
#